data_AF-A0A635X7I4-F1
#
_entry.id   AF-A0A635X7I4-F1
#
_cell.length_a   1.000
_cell.length_b   1.000
_cell.length_c   1.000
_cell.angle_alpha   90.00
_cell.angle_beta   90.00
_cell.angle_gamma   90.00
#
_symmetry.space_group_name_H-M   'P 1'
#
loop_
_entity.id
_entity.type
_entity.pdbx_description
1 polymer ?
#
loop_
_entity_poly.entity_id
_entity_poly.type
_entity_poly.pdbx_seq_one_letter_code
_entity_poly.pdbx_strand_id
1 'polypeptide(L)'
;MNTQYLQYVREQLMVATADLSGETKGQLLAWLENAQFDTKNYPRKKQRIWDEETESWITLNNPPIPGKQSLAKGSAIPLVKPVEYSTASWRRAVLSLDEHYKAWLLWNYSENTCWEHQVEITQWGWSAFAAQLDGKKMAGKTQERLR
;
A
#
# COMPACT_ATOMS: atom_id res chain seq x y z
N MET A 1 -31.83 -9.68 -0.37
CA MET A 1 -30.81 -8.62 -0.49
C MET A 1 -30.84 -8.09 -1.91
N ASN A 2 -30.95 -6.78 -2.13
CA ASN A 2 -31.01 -6.20 -3.48
C ASN A 2 -29.62 -6.21 -4.14
N THR A 3 -29.54 -6.47 -5.45
CA THR A 3 -28.26 -6.52 -6.20
C THR A 3 -27.48 -5.19 -6.10
N GLN A 4 -28.20 -4.07 -6.09
CA GLN A 4 -27.62 -2.73 -5.90
C GLN A 4 -26.91 -2.58 -4.55
N TYR A 5 -27.44 -3.19 -3.49
CA TYR A 5 -26.81 -3.12 -2.17
C TYR A 5 -25.49 -3.91 -2.14
N LEU A 6 -25.45 -5.07 -2.77
CA LEU A 6 -24.23 -5.86 -2.91
C LEU A 6 -23.14 -5.11 -3.68
N GLN A 7 -23.52 -4.43 -4.75
CA GLN A 7 -22.59 -3.62 -5.53
C GLN A 7 -22.03 -2.46 -4.70
N TYR A 8 -22.89 -1.74 -3.97
CA TYR A 8 -22.44 -0.67 -3.07
C TYR A 8 -21.42 -1.18 -2.04
N VAL A 9 -21.70 -2.31 -1.39
CA VAL A 9 -20.77 -2.91 -0.41
C VAL A 9 -19.42 -3.25 -1.07
N ARG A 10 -19.44 -3.82 -2.28
CA ARG A 10 -18.22 -4.15 -3.03
C ARG A 10 -17.38 -2.90 -3.33
N GLU A 11 -18.03 -1.84 -3.81
CA GLU A 11 -17.35 -0.57 -4.12
C GLU A 11 -16.74 0.05 -2.87
N GLN A 12 -17.47 0.08 -1.75
CA GLN A 12 -16.95 0.57 -0.48
C GLN A 12 -15.76 -0.25 0.03
N LEU A 13 -15.81 -1.58 -0.10
CA LEU A 13 -14.70 -2.46 0.27
C LEU A 13 -13.45 -2.17 -0.56
N MET A 14 -13.58 -2.12 -1.89
CA MET A 14 -12.47 -1.83 -2.79
C MET A 14 -11.81 -0.50 -2.44
N VAL A 15 -12.60 0.55 -2.22
CA VAL A 15 -12.08 1.89 -1.87
C VAL A 15 -11.46 1.90 -0.47
N ALA A 16 -12.00 1.13 0.47
CA ALA A 16 -11.46 1.01 1.82
C ALA A 16 -10.12 0.28 1.87
N THR A 17 -9.88 -0.67 0.97
CA THR A 17 -8.66 -1.49 0.92
C THR A 17 -7.64 -1.05 -0.11
N ALA A 18 -7.96 -0.07 -0.96
CA ALA A 18 -7.05 0.45 -1.97
C ALA A 18 -5.78 1.05 -1.32
N ASP A 19 -4.62 0.75 -1.91
CA ASP A 19 -3.36 1.39 -1.52
C ASP A 19 -3.27 2.80 -2.11
N LEU A 20 -3.43 3.81 -1.24
CA LEU A 20 -3.32 5.22 -1.60
C LEU A 20 -1.92 5.79 -1.30
N SER A 21 -0.97 4.98 -0.84
CA SER A 21 0.33 5.46 -0.37
C SER A 21 1.26 6.04 -1.45
N GLY A 22 0.89 5.95 -2.73
CA GLY A 22 1.72 6.36 -3.88
C GLY A 22 1.43 7.74 -4.51
N GLU A 23 0.44 8.51 -4.03
CA GLU A 23 0.06 9.78 -4.70
C GLU A 23 1.17 10.84 -4.72
N THR A 24 2.09 10.81 -3.76
CA THR A 24 3.20 11.76 -3.69
C THR A 24 4.51 11.04 -3.51
N LYS A 25 5.48 11.34 -4.37
CA LYS A 25 6.86 10.83 -4.32
C LYS A 25 7.59 11.18 -3.00
N GLY A 26 7.03 12.06 -2.17
CA GLY A 26 7.69 12.59 -0.98
C GLY A 26 8.79 13.61 -1.36
N GLN A 27 9.18 14.44 -0.40
CA GLN A 27 10.11 15.53 -0.66
C GLN A 27 11.53 15.04 -1.02
N LEU A 28 12.00 13.97 -0.37
CA LEU A 28 13.34 13.42 -0.61
C LEU A 28 13.49 12.83 -2.02
N LEU A 29 12.50 12.06 -2.48
CA LEU A 29 12.52 11.50 -3.84
C LEU A 29 12.40 12.61 -4.88
N ALA A 30 11.57 13.63 -4.62
CA ALA A 30 11.50 14.82 -5.49
C ALA A 30 12.82 15.60 -5.54
N TRP A 31 13.58 15.65 -4.45
CA TRP A 31 14.92 16.24 -4.44
C TRP A 31 15.95 15.39 -5.16
N LEU A 32 15.86 14.06 -5.06
CA LEU A 32 16.71 13.15 -5.82
C LEU A 32 16.49 13.31 -7.32
N GLU A 33 15.24 13.42 -7.77
CA GLU A 33 14.90 13.65 -9.19
C GLU A 33 15.39 15.01 -9.72
N ASN A 34 15.45 16.02 -8.84
CA ASN A 34 16.00 17.35 -9.17
C ASN A 34 17.51 17.46 -8.94
N ALA A 35 18.16 16.42 -8.39
CA ALA A 35 19.59 16.43 -8.19
C ALA A 35 20.27 16.40 -9.57
N GLN A 36 21.10 17.41 -9.83
CA GLN A 36 21.85 17.50 -11.07
C GLN A 36 22.84 16.33 -11.15
N PHE A 37 22.79 15.54 -12.23
CA PHE A 37 23.62 14.36 -12.43
C PHE A 37 25.11 14.74 -12.46
N ASP A 38 25.90 14.25 -11.49
CA ASP A 38 27.32 14.57 -11.38
C ASP A 38 28.14 13.65 -12.31
N THR A 39 28.82 14.22 -13.30
CA THR A 39 29.61 13.45 -14.28
C THR A 39 31.10 13.58 -13.98
N LYS A 40 31.84 12.46 -14.07
CA LYS A 40 33.29 12.44 -13.82
C LYS A 40 34.11 13.29 -14.82
N ASN A 41 33.56 13.59 -15.99
CA ASN A 41 34.25 14.35 -17.04
C ASN A 41 34.35 15.85 -16.75
N TYR A 42 33.37 16.43 -16.05
CA TYR A 42 33.34 17.85 -15.72
C TYR A 42 33.01 18.04 -14.24
N PRO A 43 34.00 17.82 -13.34
CA PRO A 43 33.77 17.95 -11.91
C PRO A 43 33.38 19.38 -11.56
N ARG A 44 32.40 19.52 -10.67
CA ARG A 44 31.92 20.83 -10.21
C ARG A 44 33.06 21.62 -9.56
N LYS A 45 33.25 22.88 -9.96
CA LYS A 45 34.15 23.80 -9.25
C LYS A 45 33.54 24.13 -7.89
N LYS A 46 34.21 23.71 -6.82
CA LYS A 46 33.78 24.03 -5.44
C LYS A 46 33.92 25.54 -5.20
N GLN A 47 32.87 26.16 -4.68
CA GLN A 47 32.90 27.58 -4.33
C GLN A 47 33.80 27.77 -3.11
N ARG A 48 34.71 28.74 -3.19
CA ARG A 48 35.53 29.18 -2.06
C ARG A 48 35.02 30.55 -1.62
N ILE A 49 34.75 30.68 -0.33
CA ILE A 49 34.27 31.91 0.28
C ILE A 49 35.35 32.36 1.28
N TRP A 50 35.63 33.66 1.29
CA TRP A 50 36.50 34.25 2.28
C TRP A 50 35.70 34.43 3.57
N ASP A 51 36.22 33.89 4.67
CA ASP A 51 35.62 34.07 5.99
C ASP A 51 36.38 35.16 6.74
N GLU A 52 35.66 36.23 7.09
CA GLU A 52 36.22 37.41 7.76
C GLU A 52 36.58 37.11 9.23
N GLU A 53 35.93 36.14 9.89
CA GLU A 53 36.23 35.79 11.29
C GLU A 53 37.47 34.88 11.42
N THR A 54 37.66 33.95 10.49
CA THR A 54 38.80 33.01 10.51
C THR A 54 39.96 33.42 9.61
N GLU A 55 39.83 34.56 8.90
CA GLU A 55 40.78 35.09 7.92
C GLU A 55 41.30 34.03 6.94
N SER A 56 40.40 33.14 6.49
CA SER A 56 40.78 31.96 5.72
C SER A 56 39.81 31.67 4.58
N TRP A 57 40.34 31.05 3.52
CA TRP A 57 39.53 30.60 2.40
C TRP A 57 38.87 29.25 2.72
N ILE A 58 37.58 29.28 3.03
CA ILE A 58 36.80 28.07 3.29
C ILE A 58 36.22 27.53 1.99
N THR A 59 36.34 26.22 1.79
CA THR A 59 35.71 25.55 0.65
C THR A 59 34.33 25.06 1.06
N LEU A 60 33.28 25.63 0.47
CA LEU A 60 31.91 25.22 0.75
C LEU A 60 31.64 23.91 -0.01
N ASN A 61 31.64 22.78 0.71
CA ASN A 61 31.49 21.47 0.07
C ASN A 61 30.14 21.32 -0.65
N ASN A 62 29.07 21.87 -0.07
CA ASN A 62 27.74 21.91 -0.67
C ASN A 62 27.20 23.35 -0.58
N PRO A 63 26.98 24.07 -1.69
CA PRO A 63 26.18 25.29 -1.63
C PRO A 63 24.78 24.95 -1.08
N PRO A 64 24.11 25.89 -0.39
CA PRO A 64 22.73 25.69 0.02
C PRO A 64 21.92 25.33 -1.22
N ILE A 65 21.35 24.12 -1.21
CA ILE A 65 20.55 23.63 -2.33
C ILE A 65 19.31 24.51 -2.39
N PRO A 66 19.07 25.28 -3.47
CA PRO A 66 17.86 26.07 -3.59
C PRO A 66 16.66 25.12 -3.72
N GLY A 67 16.10 24.74 -2.58
CA GLY A 67 14.92 23.89 -2.51
C GLY A 67 13.68 24.73 -2.76
N LYS A 68 13.21 24.76 -4.01
CA LYS A 68 11.84 25.24 -4.27
C LYS A 68 10.90 24.25 -3.62
N GLN A 69 10.10 24.71 -2.66
CA GLN A 69 9.07 23.88 -2.06
C GLN A 69 8.22 23.31 -3.21
N SER A 70 8.18 21.98 -3.34
CA SER A 70 7.43 21.29 -4.40
C SER A 70 5.92 21.40 -4.21
N LEU A 71 5.49 22.04 -3.13
CA LEU A 71 4.11 22.20 -2.74
C LEU A 71 3.49 23.37 -3.53
N ALA A 72 2.55 23.06 -4.43
CA ALA A 72 1.85 24.06 -5.26
C ALA A 72 0.93 25.00 -4.44
N LYS A 73 0.57 24.62 -3.21
CA LYS A 73 -0.28 25.39 -2.27
C LYS A 73 0.27 25.22 -0.86
N GLY A 74 0.57 26.30 -0.14
CA GLY A 74 1.24 26.32 1.18
C GLY A 74 0.48 25.71 2.37
N SER A 75 -0.43 24.76 2.15
CA SER A 75 -1.18 24.05 3.20
C SER A 75 -0.45 22.77 3.62
N ALA A 76 -0.42 22.46 4.92
CA ALA A 76 0.18 21.22 5.42
C ALA A 76 -0.44 19.98 4.75
N ILE A 77 0.40 18.99 4.42
CA ILE A 77 -0.07 17.68 3.94
C ILE A 77 -0.81 17.01 5.10
N PRO A 78 -2.08 16.60 4.92
CA PRO A 78 -2.80 15.91 5.97
C PRO A 78 -2.14 14.56 6.25
N LEU A 79 -1.91 14.26 7.53
CA LEU A 79 -1.30 13.00 7.98
C LEU A 79 -2.10 11.76 7.56
N VAL A 80 -3.43 11.92 7.46
CA VAL A 80 -4.36 10.87 7.03
C VAL A 80 -5.22 11.46 5.93
N LYS A 81 -5.36 10.76 4.80
CA LYS A 81 -6.19 11.27 3.72
C LYS A 81 -7.66 11.23 4.14
N PRO A 82 -8.49 12.20 3.71
CA PRO A 82 -9.92 12.20 4.01
C PRO A 82 -10.62 10.89 3.60
N VAL A 83 -10.21 10.31 2.47
CA VAL A 83 -10.73 9.01 1.99
C VAL A 83 -10.40 7.90 2.97
N GLU A 84 -9.13 7.75 3.36
CA GLU A 84 -8.69 6.71 4.32
C GLU A 84 -9.38 6.85 5.69
N TYR A 85 -9.63 8.09 6.13
CA TYR A 85 -10.36 8.35 7.36
C TYR A 85 -11.84 7.95 7.22
N SER A 86 -12.50 8.35 6.13
CA SER A 86 -13.92 8.04 5.89
C SER A 86 -14.19 6.53 5.76
N THR A 87 -13.25 5.78 5.20
CA THR A 87 -13.36 4.33 5.01
C THR A 87 -12.80 3.51 6.17
N ALA A 88 -12.30 4.16 7.23
CA ALA A 88 -11.70 3.46 8.37
C ALA A 88 -12.68 2.51 9.09
N SER A 89 -13.97 2.84 9.12
CA SER A 89 -15.02 1.96 9.67
C SER A 89 -15.12 0.64 8.91
N TRP A 90 -15.06 0.68 7.58
CA TRP A 90 -15.08 -0.51 6.72
C TRP A 90 -13.87 -1.41 6.96
N ARG A 91 -12.67 -0.83 7.04
CA ARG A 91 -11.46 -1.61 7.37
C ARG A 91 -11.57 -2.30 8.72
N ARG A 92 -12.07 -1.60 9.75
CA ARG A 92 -12.31 -2.20 11.07
C ARG A 92 -13.34 -3.32 11.01
N ALA A 93 -14.43 -3.12 10.26
CA ALA A 93 -15.45 -4.15 10.09
C ALA A 93 -14.88 -5.41 9.42
N VAL A 94 -14.12 -5.26 8.34
CA VAL A 94 -13.46 -6.40 7.65
C VAL A 94 -12.50 -7.13 8.58
N LEU A 95 -11.70 -6.40 9.35
CA LEU A 95 -10.74 -6.99 10.30
C LEU A 95 -11.40 -7.66 11.50
N SER A 96 -12.67 -7.38 11.78
CA SER A 96 -13.45 -8.01 12.86
C SER A 96 -14.11 -9.33 12.46
N LEU A 97 -14.10 -9.69 11.17
CA LEU A 97 -14.67 -10.93 10.67
C LEU A 97 -13.76 -12.13 10.97
N ASP A 98 -14.35 -13.33 10.97
CA ASP A 98 -13.58 -14.58 11.03
C ASP A 98 -12.57 -14.66 9.89
N GLU A 99 -11.48 -15.39 10.14
CA GLU A 99 -10.30 -15.43 9.26
C GLU A 99 -10.65 -15.78 7.82
N HIS A 100 -11.46 -16.82 7.61
CA HIS A 100 -11.92 -17.25 6.29
C HIS A 100 -12.76 -16.19 5.54
N TYR A 101 -13.64 -15.46 6.23
CA TYR A 101 -14.42 -14.37 5.62
C TYR A 101 -13.54 -13.17 5.27
N LYS A 102 -12.65 -12.80 6.18
CA LYS A 102 -11.68 -11.73 5.96
C LYS A 102 -10.74 -12.06 4.79
N ALA A 103 -10.16 -13.27 4.78
CA ALA A 103 -9.30 -13.77 3.72
C ALA A 103 -10.02 -13.74 2.36
N TRP A 104 -11.29 -14.18 2.32
CA TRP A 104 -12.10 -14.12 1.10
C TRP A 104 -12.28 -12.69 0.59
N LEU A 105 -12.67 -11.75 1.46
CA LEU A 105 -12.90 -10.36 1.05
C LEU A 105 -11.61 -9.68 0.58
N LEU A 106 -10.51 -9.90 1.30
CA LEU A 106 -9.22 -9.33 0.93
C LEU A 106 -8.72 -9.90 -0.40
N TRP A 107 -8.76 -11.23 -0.57
CA TRP A 107 -8.34 -11.86 -1.81
C TRP A 107 -9.14 -11.39 -3.03
N ASN A 108 -10.46 -11.21 -2.89
CA ASN A 108 -11.32 -10.85 -4.02
C ASN A 108 -11.36 -9.34 -4.33
N TYR A 109 -11.20 -8.46 -3.33
CA TYR A 109 -11.49 -7.03 -3.48
C TYR A 109 -10.34 -6.10 -3.09
N SER A 110 -9.29 -6.57 -2.42
CA SER A 110 -8.16 -5.72 -2.00
C SER A 110 -6.93 -5.81 -2.88
N GLU A 111 -7.02 -6.48 -4.04
CA GLU A 111 -5.88 -6.81 -4.92
C GLU A 111 -4.74 -7.58 -4.21
N ASN A 112 -4.96 -7.99 -2.96
CA ASN A 112 -3.99 -8.70 -2.15
C ASN A 112 -4.02 -10.19 -2.47
N THR A 113 -3.18 -10.58 -3.43
CA THR A 113 -3.01 -11.99 -3.83
C THR A 113 -2.02 -12.73 -2.93
N CYS A 114 -2.11 -12.56 -1.62
CA CYS A 114 -1.28 -13.28 -0.66
C CYS A 114 -1.68 -14.78 -0.59
N TRP A 115 -0.68 -15.66 -0.69
CA TRP A 115 -0.87 -17.11 -0.62
C TRP A 115 -1.61 -17.57 0.63
N GLU A 116 -1.40 -16.90 1.77
CA GLU A 116 -2.04 -17.24 3.04
C GLU A 116 -3.57 -17.16 2.97
N HIS A 117 -4.11 -16.15 2.28
CA HIS A 117 -5.56 -16.04 2.08
C HIS A 117 -6.09 -17.20 1.26
N GLN A 118 -5.36 -17.64 0.23
CA GLN A 118 -5.75 -18.79 -0.57
C GLN A 118 -5.78 -20.08 0.25
N VAL A 119 -4.77 -20.30 1.09
CA VAL A 119 -4.72 -21.46 1.99
C VAL A 119 -5.91 -21.48 2.95
N GLU A 120 -6.20 -20.36 3.61
CA GLU A 120 -7.33 -20.27 4.54
C GLU A 120 -8.68 -20.55 3.84
N ILE A 121 -8.92 -19.91 2.68
CA ILE A 121 -10.14 -20.08 1.90
C ILE A 121 -10.33 -21.54 1.48
N THR A 122 -9.26 -22.18 1.00
CA THR A 122 -9.31 -23.57 0.52
C THR A 122 -9.49 -24.56 1.65
N GLN A 123 -8.79 -24.38 2.79
CA GLN A 123 -8.96 -25.21 3.97
C GLN A 123 -10.38 -25.12 4.51
N TRP A 124 -10.91 -23.90 4.65
CA TRP A 124 -12.29 -23.70 5.09
C TRP A 124 -13.29 -24.31 4.11
N GLY A 125 -13.13 -24.05 2.80
CA GLY A 125 -14.00 -24.60 1.76
C GLY A 125 -14.01 -26.13 1.75
N TRP A 126 -12.85 -26.76 1.94
CA TRP A 126 -12.72 -28.22 2.05
C TRP A 126 -13.41 -28.76 3.30
N SER A 127 -13.23 -28.10 4.45
CA SER A 127 -13.87 -28.51 5.71
C SER A 127 -15.41 -28.44 5.61
N ALA A 128 -15.94 -27.35 5.04
CA ALA A 128 -17.38 -27.17 4.83
C ALA A 128 -17.93 -28.20 3.84
N PHE A 129 -17.19 -28.49 2.77
CA PHE A 129 -17.54 -29.53 1.81
C PHE A 129 -17.55 -30.93 2.46
N ALA A 130 -16.53 -31.28 3.24
CA ALA A 130 -16.46 -32.54 3.95
C ALA A 130 -17.62 -32.70 4.94
N ALA A 131 -17.95 -31.66 5.70
CA ALA A 131 -19.10 -31.66 6.60
C ALA A 131 -20.45 -31.85 5.86
N GLN A 132 -20.59 -31.28 4.66
CA GLN A 132 -21.79 -31.49 3.83
C GLN A 132 -21.88 -32.89 3.19
N LEU A 133 -20.76 -33.60 3.10
CA LEU A 133 -20.69 -34.98 2.61
C LEU A 133 -20.94 -35.99 3.72
N ASP A 134 -20.73 -35.62 4.98
CA ASP A 134 -20.97 -36.51 6.11
C ASP A 134 -22.45 -36.94 6.15
N GLY A 135 -22.67 -38.25 6.18
CA GLY A 135 -24.00 -38.86 6.08
C GLY A 135 -24.60 -39.04 4.67
N LYS A 136 -23.97 -38.55 3.59
CA LYS A 136 -24.44 -38.79 2.22
C LYS A 136 -23.85 -40.07 1.64
N LYS A 137 -24.71 -40.94 1.09
CA LYS A 137 -24.26 -42.12 0.34
C LYS A 137 -23.57 -41.70 -0.96
N MET A 138 -22.29 -42.04 -1.08
CA MET A 138 -21.49 -41.82 -2.28
C MET A 138 -20.87 -43.12 -2.77
N ALA A 139 -20.56 -43.18 -4.06
CA ALA A 139 -19.83 -44.32 -4.62
C ALA A 139 -18.42 -44.40 -3.99
N GLY A 140 -17.96 -45.60 -3.63
CA GLY A 140 -16.66 -45.81 -2.99
C GLY A 140 -15.48 -45.25 -3.79
N LYS A 141 -15.54 -45.35 -5.14
CA LYS A 141 -14.54 -44.74 -6.05
C LYS A 141 -14.46 -43.21 -5.92
N THR A 142 -15.58 -42.56 -5.62
CA THR A 142 -15.62 -41.10 -5.44
C THR A 142 -15.07 -40.71 -4.08
N GLN A 143 -15.36 -41.48 -3.03
CA GLN A 143 -14.79 -41.26 -1.70
C GLN A 143 -13.26 -41.47 -1.68
N GLU A 144 -12.76 -42.47 -2.40
CA GLU A 144 -11.32 -42.76 -2.48
C GLU A 144 -10.53 -41.63 -3.17
N ARG A 145 -11.15 -40.95 -4.15
CA ARG A 145 -10.54 -39.78 -4.83
C ARG A 145 -10.62 -38.48 -4.03
N LEU A 146 -11.44 -38.45 -3.00
CA LEU A 146 -11.62 -37.30 -2.10
C LEU A 146 -10.76 -37.41 -0.84
N ARG A 147 -10.04 -38.52 -0.63
CA ARG A 147 -8.99 -38.62 0.39
C ARG A 147 -7.68 -38.07 -0.14
#